data_AF-A0A6G9HJL8-F1
#
_entry.id   AF-A0A6G9HJL8-F1
#
_cell.length_a   1.000
_cell.length_b   1.000
_cell.length_c   1.000
_cell.angle_alpha   90.00
_cell.angle_beta   90.00
_cell.angle_gamma   90.00
#
_symmetry.space_group_name_H-M   'P 1'
#
loop_
_entity.id
_entity.type
_entity.pdbx_description
1 polymer ?
#
loop_
_entity_poly.entity_id
_entity_poly.type
_entity_poly.pdbx_seq_one_letter_code
_entity_poly.pdbx_strand_id
1 'polypeptide(L)'
;MVVPDGTEFICTEHAGEDDSITVTWIGRNNFATAFYEVERDIELFEKWVKPHDKQHIVIGITLGSNETIGTNNYLTITSLNRRLAKRYGWRFIDMNSYLVNDGLADAGITPTAQDLTDIANGVIPTLLRSDAIYFLPVTYSLIGNKIFNTMKNLGWA
;
A
#
# COMPACT_ATOMS: atom_id res chain seq x y z
N MET A 1 10.49 15.60 21.30
CA MET A 1 10.88 16.60 20.28
C MET A 1 9.72 16.74 19.33
N VAL A 2 9.14 17.92 19.17
CA VAL A 2 8.01 18.17 18.25
C VAL A 2 8.58 18.91 17.06
N VAL A 3 8.41 18.36 15.85
CA VAL A 3 8.78 19.06 14.62
C VAL A 3 7.73 20.17 14.38
N PRO A 4 8.14 21.44 14.21
CA PRO A 4 7.21 22.54 13.98
C PRO A 4 6.33 22.31 12.75
N ASP A 5 5.09 22.81 12.82
CA ASP A 5 4.16 22.73 11.70
C ASP A 5 4.70 23.52 10.50
N GLY A 6 4.57 22.95 9.30
CA GLY A 6 5.13 23.52 8.07
C GLY A 6 6.63 23.31 7.85
N THR A 7 7.29 22.49 8.68
CA THR A 7 8.69 22.11 8.42
C THR A 7 8.78 21.32 7.11
N GLU A 8 9.68 21.73 6.23
CA GLU A 8 9.94 21.05 4.96
C GLU A 8 10.55 19.67 5.19
N PHE A 9 10.05 18.67 4.45
CA PHE A 9 10.69 17.37 4.39
C PHE A 9 11.78 17.39 3.32
N ILE A 10 13.03 17.18 3.73
CA ILE A 10 14.20 17.11 2.84
C ILE A 10 14.79 15.70 2.94
N CYS A 11 14.64 14.88 1.89
CA CYS A 11 15.37 13.63 1.79
C CYS A 11 16.75 13.90 1.17
N THR A 12 17.82 13.76 1.96
CA THR A 12 19.21 14.00 1.51
C THR A 12 19.90 12.74 0.99
N GLU A 13 19.28 11.56 1.15
CA GLU A 13 19.90 10.27 0.78
C GLU A 13 19.90 10.01 -0.73
N HIS A 14 19.08 10.72 -1.51
CA HIS A 14 18.90 10.52 -2.96
C HIS A 14 19.12 11.79 -3.80
N ALA A 15 20.05 12.66 -3.39
CA ALA A 15 20.38 13.86 -4.16
C ALA A 15 20.89 13.49 -5.57
N GLY A 16 20.12 13.86 -6.61
CA GLY A 16 20.45 13.60 -8.02
C GLY A 16 19.65 12.48 -8.71
N GLU A 17 18.72 11.83 -8.01
CA GLU A 17 17.76 10.87 -8.59
C GLU A 17 16.44 11.55 -8.97
N ASP A 18 16.53 12.65 -9.70
CA ASP A 18 15.38 13.53 -10.02
C ASP A 18 14.47 12.98 -11.14
N ASP A 19 14.80 11.81 -11.70
CA ASP A 19 14.10 11.09 -12.77
C ASP A 19 13.59 9.70 -12.35
N SER A 20 13.71 9.33 -11.06
CA SER A 20 13.27 8.04 -10.52
C SER A 20 11.75 7.99 -10.23
N ILE A 21 11.16 6.80 -10.37
CA ILE A 21 9.79 6.53 -9.92
C ILE A 21 9.78 6.33 -8.39
N THR A 22 9.02 7.16 -7.67
CA THR A 22 8.82 6.99 -6.24
C THR A 22 7.66 6.04 -5.94
N VAL A 23 7.87 5.08 -5.04
CA VAL A 23 6.80 4.19 -4.55
C VAL A 23 6.69 4.35 -3.03
N THR A 24 5.53 4.79 -2.53
CA THR A 24 5.28 4.87 -1.08
C THR A 24 4.29 3.81 -0.66
N TRP A 25 4.69 3.00 0.33
CA TRP A 25 3.81 2.07 1.04
C TRP A 25 3.98 2.24 2.54
N ILE A 26 3.32 3.27 3.08
CA ILE A 26 3.50 3.72 4.46
C ILE A 26 2.16 3.78 5.20
N GLY A 27 2.21 3.81 6.53
CA GLY A 27 1.05 4.05 7.39
C GLY A 27 0.61 2.85 8.24
N ARG A 28 1.05 1.62 7.96
CA ARG A 28 0.68 0.43 8.76
C ARG A 28 1.01 0.55 10.26
N ASN A 29 2.05 1.31 10.61
CA ASN A 29 2.44 1.53 12.01
C ASN A 29 1.73 2.73 12.67
N ASN A 30 0.98 3.52 11.90
CA ASN A 30 0.46 4.83 12.33
C ASN A 30 -1.05 5.00 12.09
N PHE A 31 -1.71 4.10 11.36
CA PHE A 31 -3.12 4.27 10.95
C PHE A 31 -4.09 4.43 12.13
N ALA A 32 -3.80 3.82 13.28
CA ALA A 32 -4.69 3.82 14.44
C ALA A 32 -4.55 5.07 15.32
N THR A 33 -3.37 5.68 15.36
CA THR A 33 -3.04 6.78 16.30
C THR A 33 -2.72 8.10 15.60
N ALA A 34 -2.40 8.05 14.31
CA ALA A 34 -1.85 9.15 13.53
C ALA A 34 -2.41 9.14 12.10
N PHE A 35 -3.71 8.86 11.97
CA PHE A 35 -4.40 8.73 10.69
C PHE A 35 -4.11 9.90 9.73
N TYR A 36 -4.32 11.13 10.19
CA TYR A 36 -4.15 12.32 9.36
C TYR A 36 -2.69 12.55 8.98
N GLU A 37 -1.75 12.07 9.79
CA GLU A 37 -0.32 12.15 9.49
C GLU A 37 0.03 11.25 8.31
N VAL A 38 -0.61 10.08 8.16
CA VAL A 38 -0.37 9.22 6.98
C VAL A 38 -0.74 9.95 5.68
N GLU A 39 -1.89 10.62 5.63
CA GLU A 39 -2.29 11.39 4.43
C GLU A 39 -1.35 12.58 4.20
N ARG A 40 -0.98 13.29 5.26
CA ARG A 40 -0.05 14.43 5.21
C ARG A 40 1.32 14.01 4.69
N ASP A 41 1.89 12.93 5.23
CA ASP A 41 3.25 12.50 4.95
C ASP A 41 3.36 12.01 3.49
N ILE A 42 2.37 11.26 2.98
CA ILE A 42 2.30 10.88 1.56
C ILE A 42 2.22 12.12 0.65
N GLU A 43 1.47 13.16 1.05
CA GLU A 43 1.43 14.43 0.32
C GLU A 43 2.79 15.16 0.32
N LEU A 44 3.54 15.10 1.43
CA LEU A 44 4.88 15.68 1.50
C LEU A 44 5.87 14.95 0.57
N PHE A 45 5.79 13.62 0.47
CA PHE A 45 6.56 12.87 -0.53
C PHE A 45 6.21 13.31 -1.96
N GLU A 46 4.92 13.43 -2.31
CA GLU A 46 4.51 13.89 -3.65
C GLU A 46 5.04 15.30 -3.97
N LYS A 47 5.13 16.19 -2.97
CA LYS A 47 5.70 17.53 -3.14
C LYS A 47 7.21 17.50 -3.38
N TRP A 48 7.93 16.60 -2.71
CA TRP A 48 9.39 16.48 -2.80
C TRP A 48 9.86 15.92 -4.16
N VAL A 49 9.11 15.01 -4.79
CA VAL A 49 9.46 14.35 -6.08
C VAL A 49 9.52 15.31 -7.30
N LYS A 50 9.41 16.64 -7.11
CA LYS A 50 9.40 17.61 -8.21
C LYS A 50 10.82 18.04 -8.58
N PRO A 51 11.32 17.65 -9.77
CA PRO A 51 11.27 18.62 -10.86
C PRO A 51 10.87 18.11 -12.27
N HIS A 52 10.94 16.82 -12.62
CA HIS A 52 10.84 16.42 -14.04
C HIS A 52 9.62 15.62 -14.47
N ASP A 53 8.98 14.80 -13.62
CA ASP A 53 7.60 14.34 -13.84
C ASP A 53 7.03 13.64 -12.59
N LYS A 54 5.72 13.73 -12.36
CA LYS A 54 5.02 13.28 -11.13
C LYS A 54 4.89 11.75 -11.01
N GLN A 55 5.98 11.01 -11.17
CA GLN A 55 5.98 9.56 -11.12
C GLN A 55 6.03 9.07 -9.67
N HIS A 56 4.84 9.00 -9.07
CA HIS A 56 4.65 8.54 -7.69
C HIS A 56 3.53 7.52 -7.63
N ILE A 57 3.84 6.29 -7.21
CA ILE A 57 2.85 5.25 -6.88
C ILE A 57 2.59 5.27 -5.37
N VAL A 58 1.30 5.22 -5.01
CA VAL A 58 0.85 5.10 -3.62
C VAL A 58 0.20 3.74 -3.43
N ILE A 59 0.69 2.96 -2.47
CA ILE A 59 0.13 1.65 -2.15
C ILE A 59 -0.72 1.76 -0.88
N GLY A 60 -1.95 1.27 -0.95
CA GLY A 60 -2.85 1.21 0.20
C GLY A 60 -2.37 0.27 1.31
N ILE A 61 -2.78 0.55 2.55
CA ILE A 61 -2.44 -0.28 3.71
C ILE A 61 -3.19 -1.62 3.61
N THR A 62 -2.50 -2.73 3.85
CA THR A 62 -3.12 -4.05 3.94
C THR A 62 -3.68 -4.32 5.33
N LEU A 63 -4.77 -5.07 5.38
CA LEU A 63 -5.38 -5.54 6.61
C LEU A 63 -4.55 -6.67 7.21
N GLY A 64 -4.40 -6.65 8.53
CA GLY A 64 -3.90 -7.79 9.28
C GLY A 64 -4.97 -8.89 9.39
N SER A 65 -4.54 -10.11 9.72
CA SER A 65 -5.43 -11.29 9.77
C SER A 65 -6.66 -11.15 10.68
N ASN A 66 -6.56 -10.32 11.73
CA ASN A 66 -7.63 -10.09 12.71
C ASN A 66 -8.42 -8.80 12.44
N GLU A 67 -8.08 -8.07 11.38
CA GLU A 67 -8.73 -6.81 10.99
C GLU A 67 -9.83 -7.10 9.95
N THR A 68 -10.69 -8.05 10.30
CA THR A 68 -11.76 -8.54 9.44
C THR A 68 -12.86 -7.50 9.25
N ILE A 69 -13.70 -7.70 8.23
CA ILE A 69 -14.84 -6.84 7.92
C ILE A 69 -15.66 -6.54 9.18
N GLY A 70 -15.89 -5.25 9.43
CA GLY A 70 -16.68 -4.76 10.56
C GLY A 70 -15.88 -4.40 11.81
N THR A 71 -14.61 -4.77 11.90
CA THR A 71 -13.73 -4.30 12.99
C THR A 71 -13.41 -2.81 12.86
N ASN A 72 -13.08 -2.14 13.97
CA ASN A 72 -12.69 -0.71 13.94
C ASN A 72 -11.45 -0.47 13.06
N ASN A 73 -10.47 -1.37 13.12
CA ASN A 73 -9.27 -1.27 12.30
C ASN A 73 -9.60 -1.43 10.81
N TYR A 74 -10.47 -2.39 10.45
CA TYR A 74 -10.97 -2.53 9.09
C TYR A 74 -11.60 -1.23 8.57
N LEU A 75 -12.53 -0.65 9.33
CA LEU A 75 -13.20 0.59 8.94
C LEU A 75 -12.22 1.75 8.79
N THR A 76 -11.21 1.81 9.66
CA THR A 76 -10.17 2.85 9.64
C THR A 76 -9.30 2.71 8.39
N ILE A 77 -8.71 1.54 8.17
CA ILE A 77 -7.80 1.26 7.05
C ILE A 77 -8.52 1.42 5.71
N THR A 78 -9.73 0.85 5.57
CA THR A 78 -10.49 0.97 4.31
C THR A 78 -10.94 2.40 4.04
N SER A 79 -11.26 3.19 5.07
CA SER A 79 -11.54 4.62 4.91
C SER A 79 -10.31 5.39 4.43
N LEU A 80 -9.13 5.11 4.96
CA LEU A 80 -7.87 5.70 4.51
C LEU A 80 -7.57 5.33 3.06
N ASN A 81 -7.59 4.04 2.74
CA ASN A 81 -7.33 3.55 1.39
C ASN A 81 -8.31 4.16 0.38
N ARG A 82 -9.59 4.35 0.74
CA ARG A 82 -10.56 5.02 -0.14
C ARG A 82 -10.19 6.49 -0.41
N ARG A 83 -9.67 7.21 0.58
CA ARG A 83 -9.22 8.60 0.40
C ARG A 83 -7.96 8.68 -0.45
N LEU A 84 -7.00 7.79 -0.23
CA LEU A 84 -5.80 7.66 -1.05
C LEU A 84 -6.17 7.30 -2.50
N ALA A 85 -7.04 6.30 -2.71
CA ALA A 85 -7.54 5.93 -4.03
C ALA A 85 -8.18 7.11 -4.76
N LYS A 86 -9.05 7.87 -4.07
CA LYS A 86 -9.69 9.06 -4.63
C LYS A 86 -8.68 10.15 -5.01
N ARG A 87 -7.61 10.32 -4.21
CA ARG A 87 -6.61 11.35 -4.42
C ARG A 87 -5.62 11.01 -5.54
N TYR A 88 -5.15 9.76 -5.58
CA TYR A 88 -4.05 9.35 -6.46
C TYR A 88 -4.52 8.66 -7.75
N GLY A 89 -5.79 8.23 -7.82
CA GLY A 89 -6.39 7.68 -9.05
C GLY A 89 -5.62 6.46 -9.54
N TRP A 90 -5.23 6.46 -10.81
CA TRP A 90 -4.47 5.35 -11.42
C TRP A 90 -3.07 5.13 -10.84
N ARG A 91 -2.56 6.09 -10.04
CA ARG A 91 -1.30 5.96 -9.30
C ARG A 91 -1.48 5.23 -7.96
N PHE A 92 -2.72 4.94 -7.55
CA PHE A 92 -3.01 4.18 -6.35
C PHE A 92 -3.10 2.68 -6.65
N ILE A 93 -2.46 1.86 -5.82
CA ILE A 93 -2.60 0.41 -5.85
C ILE A 93 -3.34 -0.05 -4.59
N ASP A 94 -4.54 -0.63 -4.78
CA ASP A 94 -5.23 -1.36 -3.73
C ASP A 94 -4.63 -2.76 -3.56
N MET A 95 -3.50 -2.83 -2.86
CA MET A 95 -2.78 -4.08 -2.66
C MET A 95 -3.57 -5.08 -1.82
N ASN A 96 -4.40 -4.60 -0.87
CA ASN A 96 -5.24 -5.50 -0.07
C ASN A 96 -6.26 -6.21 -0.95
N SER A 97 -7.03 -5.45 -1.74
CA SER A 97 -8.02 -6.03 -2.64
C SER A 97 -7.39 -6.98 -3.65
N TYR A 98 -6.23 -6.63 -4.20
CA TYR A 98 -5.52 -7.50 -5.13
C TYR A 98 -5.11 -8.84 -4.48
N LEU A 99 -4.45 -8.81 -3.33
CA LEU A 99 -3.98 -10.02 -2.67
C LEU A 99 -5.13 -10.90 -2.14
N VAL A 100 -6.26 -10.29 -1.76
CA VAL A 100 -7.47 -11.02 -1.32
C VAL A 100 -8.13 -11.74 -2.48
N ASN A 101 -8.36 -11.05 -3.61
CA ASN A 101 -9.21 -11.57 -4.67
C ASN A 101 -8.44 -12.36 -5.73
N ASP A 102 -7.22 -11.94 -6.04
CA ASP A 102 -6.46 -12.45 -7.19
C ASP A 102 -5.16 -13.16 -6.77
N GLY A 103 -4.63 -12.87 -5.58
CA GLY A 103 -3.29 -13.28 -5.17
C GLY A 103 -3.03 -14.80 -5.20
N LEU A 104 -3.99 -15.62 -4.77
CA LEU A 104 -3.83 -17.08 -4.81
C LEU A 104 -3.85 -17.62 -6.25
N ALA A 105 -4.75 -17.08 -7.08
CA ALA A 105 -4.86 -17.48 -8.47
C ALA A 105 -3.59 -17.12 -9.25
N ASP A 106 -3.08 -15.90 -9.06
CA ASP A 106 -1.83 -15.43 -9.68
C ASP A 106 -0.60 -16.20 -9.17
N ALA A 107 -0.64 -16.72 -7.94
CA ALA A 107 0.40 -17.62 -7.41
C ALA A 107 0.28 -19.07 -7.91
N GLY A 108 -0.81 -19.44 -8.61
CA GLY A 108 -1.09 -20.82 -8.97
C GLY A 108 -1.42 -21.72 -7.78
N ILE A 109 -1.89 -21.14 -6.67
CA ILE A 109 -2.19 -21.83 -5.41
C ILE A 109 -3.69 -22.14 -5.36
N THR A 110 -4.04 -23.40 -5.10
CA THR A 110 -5.44 -23.78 -4.84
C THR A 110 -5.83 -23.35 -3.42
N PRO A 111 -6.91 -22.57 -3.23
CA PRO A 111 -7.34 -22.13 -1.90
C PRO A 111 -7.73 -23.28 -0.97
N THR A 112 -7.35 -23.17 0.31
CA THR A 112 -7.87 -24.02 1.38
C THR A 112 -9.17 -23.47 1.96
N ALA A 113 -9.85 -24.24 2.82
CA ALA A 113 -11.03 -23.75 3.54
C ALA A 113 -10.73 -22.51 4.41
N GLN A 114 -9.53 -22.42 4.99
CA GLN A 114 -9.12 -21.25 5.76
C GLN A 114 -8.92 -20.04 4.85
N ASP A 115 -8.31 -20.21 3.68
CA ASP A 115 -8.15 -19.12 2.71
C ASP A 115 -9.50 -18.57 2.25
N LEU A 116 -10.48 -19.45 2.00
CA LEU A 116 -11.83 -19.03 1.66
C LEU A 116 -12.50 -18.24 2.79
N THR A 117 -12.22 -18.62 4.05
CA THR A 117 -12.71 -17.90 5.24
C THR A 117 -12.04 -16.52 5.35
N ASP A 118 -10.73 -16.44 5.11
CA ASP A 118 -9.97 -15.18 5.11
C ASP A 118 -10.50 -14.23 4.03
N ILE A 119 -10.72 -14.73 2.81
CA ILE A 119 -11.31 -13.97 1.69
C ILE A 119 -12.69 -13.45 2.04
N ALA A 120 -13.56 -14.30 2.60
CA ALA A 120 -14.90 -13.89 3.04
C ALA A 120 -14.86 -12.82 4.14
N ASN A 121 -13.80 -12.81 4.95
CA ASN A 121 -13.54 -11.82 5.98
C ASN A 121 -12.80 -10.56 5.47
N GLY A 122 -12.48 -10.50 4.17
CA GLY A 122 -11.79 -9.38 3.52
C GLY A 122 -10.31 -9.26 3.86
N VAL A 123 -9.70 -10.30 4.44
CA VAL A 123 -8.28 -10.32 4.82
C VAL A 123 -7.50 -11.24 3.89
N ILE A 124 -6.21 -10.95 3.74
CA ILE A 124 -5.35 -11.69 2.81
C ILE A 124 -5.33 -13.18 3.21
N PRO A 125 -5.47 -14.11 2.25
CA PRO A 125 -5.42 -15.54 2.50
C PRO A 125 -4.19 -15.98 3.31
N THR A 126 -4.37 -16.94 4.22
CA THR A 126 -3.29 -17.44 5.06
C THR A 126 -2.14 -18.03 4.25
N LEU A 127 -2.40 -18.63 3.08
CA LEU A 127 -1.36 -19.15 2.18
C LEU A 127 -0.53 -18.06 1.48
N LEU A 128 -0.86 -16.78 1.68
CA LEU A 128 -0.07 -15.63 1.20
C LEU A 128 0.63 -14.88 2.35
N ARG A 129 0.44 -15.29 3.60
CA ARG A 129 0.96 -14.60 4.78
C ARG A 129 1.91 -15.49 5.59
N SER A 130 2.95 -14.88 6.15
CA SER A 130 3.81 -15.55 7.13
C SER A 130 3.25 -15.43 8.54
N ASP A 131 2.54 -14.34 8.85
CA ASP A 131 1.88 -14.11 10.12
C ASP A 131 0.67 -13.16 9.96
N ALA A 132 0.34 -12.39 11.01
CA ALA A 132 -0.78 -11.46 11.00
C ALA A 132 -0.63 -10.31 9.99
N ILE A 133 0.59 -9.84 9.70
CA ILE A 133 0.82 -8.64 8.87
C ILE A 133 1.94 -8.79 7.83
N TYR A 134 2.80 -9.80 7.94
CA TYR A 134 3.89 -10.07 6.99
C TYR A 134 3.53 -11.15 5.97
N PHE A 135 4.21 -11.09 4.83
CA PHE A 135 3.92 -11.93 3.67
C PHE A 135 4.93 -13.06 3.45
N LEU A 136 4.50 -14.10 2.74
CA LEU A 136 5.40 -15.14 2.24
C LEU A 136 6.21 -14.66 1.02
N PRO A 137 7.35 -15.31 0.70
CA PRO A 137 8.17 -14.94 -0.46
C PRO A 137 7.40 -14.87 -1.78
N VAL A 138 6.49 -15.82 -2.02
CA VAL A 138 5.65 -15.82 -3.24
C VAL A 138 4.81 -14.54 -3.36
N THR A 139 4.29 -14.05 -2.24
CA THR A 139 3.47 -12.85 -2.18
C THR A 139 4.29 -11.59 -2.46
N TYR A 140 5.54 -11.52 -2.00
CA TYR A 140 6.43 -10.41 -2.36
C TYR A 140 6.71 -10.37 -3.87
N SER A 141 6.82 -11.51 -4.55
CA SER A 141 6.92 -11.56 -6.01
C SER A 141 5.65 -11.02 -6.70
N LEU A 142 4.47 -11.38 -6.19
CA LEU A 142 3.19 -10.85 -6.70
C LEU A 142 3.09 -9.33 -6.53
N ILE A 143 3.46 -8.83 -5.35
CA ILE A 143 3.51 -7.40 -5.03
C ILE A 143 4.42 -6.67 -6.03
N GLY A 144 5.65 -7.19 -6.25
CA GLY A 144 6.59 -6.61 -7.19
C GLY A 144 6.04 -6.56 -8.62
N ASN A 145 5.45 -7.68 -9.08
CA ASN A 145 4.81 -7.76 -10.39
C ASN A 145 3.63 -6.79 -10.53
N LYS A 146 2.80 -6.64 -9.49
CA LYS A 146 1.67 -5.71 -9.49
C LYS A 146 2.13 -4.26 -9.60
N ILE A 147 3.18 -3.89 -8.87
CA ILE A 147 3.79 -2.55 -8.93
C ILE A 147 4.35 -2.31 -10.32
N PHE A 148 5.16 -3.24 -10.85
CA PHE A 148 5.77 -3.12 -12.17
C PHE A 148 4.73 -3.00 -13.28
N ASN A 149 3.69 -3.84 -13.27
CA ASN A 149 2.59 -3.76 -14.24
C ASN A 149 1.83 -2.43 -14.14
N THR A 150 1.71 -1.86 -12.93
CA THR A 150 1.12 -0.52 -12.76
C THR A 150 2.00 0.55 -13.41
N MET A 151 3.33 0.49 -13.24
CA MET A 151 4.26 1.38 -13.91
C MET A 151 4.14 1.29 -15.44
N LYS A 152 4.05 0.08 -16.00
CA LYS A 152 3.83 -0.13 -17.44
C LYS A 152 2.52 0.47 -17.94
N ASN A 153 1.43 0.26 -17.19
CA ASN A 153 0.11 0.81 -17.54
C ASN A 153 0.07 2.34 -17.49
N LEU A 154 0.92 2.96 -16.67
CA LEU A 154 1.09 4.42 -16.61
C LEU A 154 2.07 4.95 -17.67
N GLY A 155 2.74 4.06 -18.42
CA GLY A 155 3.74 4.42 -19.43
C GLY A 155 5.10 4.79 -18.86
N TRP A 156 5.43 4.33 -17.65
CA TRP A 156 6.69 4.67 -16.96
C TRP A 156 7.77 3.58 -17.11
N ALA A 157 7.42 2.41 -17.65
CA ALA A 157 8.32 1.25 -17.84
C ALA A 157 7.90 0.36 -19.03
#